data_AF-H8K919-F1
#
_entry.id   AF-H8K919-F1
#
_cell.length_a   1.000
_cell.length_b   1.000
_cell.length_c   1.000
_cell.angle_alpha   90.00
_cell.angle_beta   90.00
_cell.angle_gamma   90.00
#
_symmetry.space_group_name_H-M   'P 1'
#
loop_
_entity.id
_entity.type
_entity.pdbx_description
1 polymer ?
#
loop_
_entity_poly.entity_id
_entity_poly.type
_entity_poly.pdbx_seq_one_letter_code
_entity_poly.pdbx_strand_id
1 'polypeptide(L)'
;MPTVNINDSVKLNLEFIDKDGKSINLSKTASVVTGIAVLVQNGKNIVDNLKQNDSAHARTALGVRNDGTIVIAEHIYKQHV
;
A
#
# COMPACT_ATOMS: atom_id res chain seq x y z
N MET A 1 11.12 28.54 13.76
CA MET A 1 10.28 27.35 13.97
C MET A 1 9.09 27.76 14.82
N PRO A 2 7.86 27.31 14.52
CA PRO A 2 6.73 27.58 15.39
C PRO A 2 6.99 26.97 16.77
N THR A 3 6.76 27.76 17.83
CA THR A 3 6.85 27.30 19.22
C THR A 3 5.51 26.67 19.57
N VAL A 4 5.52 25.39 19.92
CA VAL A 4 4.34 24.65 20.40
C VAL A 4 4.49 24.49 21.91
N ASN A 5 3.52 24.99 22.67
CA ASN A 5 3.52 24.91 24.13
C ASN A 5 2.80 23.65 24.61
N ILE A 6 3.09 23.29 25.85
CA ILE A 6 2.34 22.26 26.56
C ILE A 6 0.88 22.73 26.65
N ASN A 7 -0.05 21.86 26.27
CA ASN A 7 -1.51 22.08 26.17
C ASN A 7 -2.02 22.84 24.92
N ASP A 8 -1.15 23.14 23.95
CA ASP A 8 -1.63 23.67 22.66
C ASP A 8 -2.39 22.59 21.89
N SER A 9 -3.58 22.94 21.38
CA SER A 9 -4.31 22.10 20.44
C SER A 9 -3.70 22.26 19.04
N VAL A 10 -3.10 21.21 18.50
CA VAL A 10 -2.56 21.21 17.14
C VAL A 10 -3.57 20.56 16.19
N LYS A 11 -3.90 21.26 15.10
CA LYS A 11 -4.69 20.68 14.00
C LYS A 11 -3.74 19.98 13.03
N LEU A 12 -3.92 18.67 12.85
CA LEU A 12 -3.22 17.91 11.81
C LEU A 12 -4.09 17.86 10.55
N ASN A 13 -3.59 18.43 9.46
CA ASN A 13 -4.20 18.23 8.13
C ASN A 13 -3.41 17.13 7.43
N LEU A 14 -4.11 16.09 6.99
CA LEU A 14 -3.53 14.98 6.24
C LEU A 14 -3.84 15.19 4.76
N GLU A 15 -2.82 15.07 3.92
CA GLU A 15 -2.92 15.19 2.47
C GLU A 15 -2.38 13.92 1.82
N PHE A 16 -3.06 13.44 0.78
CA PHE A 16 -2.56 12.36 -0.06
C PHE A 16 -1.85 12.96 -1.26
N ILE A 17 -0.61 12.55 -1.49
CA ILE A 17 0.20 12.98 -2.62
C ILE A 17 0.62 11.75 -3.43
N ASP A 18 0.73 11.90 -4.74
CA ASP A 18 1.28 10.87 -5.61
C ASP A 18 2.81 10.86 -5.55
N LYS A 19 3.41 9.89 -6.26
CA LYS A 19 4.86 9.72 -6.35
C LYS A 19 5.61 10.93 -6.91
N ASP A 20 4.91 11.82 -7.63
CA ASP A 20 5.47 13.03 -8.25
C ASP A 20 5.18 14.28 -7.39
N GLY A 21 4.60 14.10 -6.19
CA GLY A 21 4.29 15.16 -5.24
C GLY A 21 2.99 15.90 -5.53
N LYS A 22 2.15 15.41 -6.47
CA LYS A 22 0.88 16.04 -6.81
C LYS A 22 -0.22 15.56 -5.87
N SER A 23 -1.07 16.48 -5.43
CA SER A 23 -2.22 16.15 -4.57
C SER A 23 -3.20 15.19 -5.23
N ILE A 24 -3.61 14.16 -4.49
CA ILE A 24 -4.63 13.17 -4.86
C ILE A 24 -5.95 13.56 -4.19
N ASN A 25 -6.96 13.87 -5.01
CA ASN A 25 -8.31 14.10 -4.54
C ASN A 25 -9.05 12.77 -4.40
N LEU A 26 -9.44 12.44 -3.17
CA LEU A 26 -10.24 11.26 -2.87
C LEU A 26 -11.74 11.61 -2.82
N SER A 27 -12.59 10.67 -3.24
CA SER A 27 -14.03 10.82 -3.08
C SER A 27 -14.44 10.61 -1.62
N LYS A 28 -15.64 11.06 -1.24
CA LYS A 28 -16.17 10.89 0.12
C LYS A 28 -16.34 9.43 0.56
N THR A 29 -16.36 8.50 -0.39
CA THR A 29 -16.51 7.05 -0.15
C THR A 29 -15.21 6.29 -0.39
N ALA A 30 -14.10 6.99 -0.62
CA ALA A 30 -12.81 6.35 -0.85
C ALA A 30 -12.33 5.65 0.43
N SER A 31 -11.81 4.45 0.27
CA SER A 31 -11.03 3.74 1.28
C SER A 31 -9.63 3.54 0.73
N VAL A 32 -8.61 3.83 1.54
CA VAL A 32 -7.21 3.79 1.13
C VAL A 32 -6.45 2.81 2.02
N VAL A 33 -5.67 1.94 1.39
CA VAL A 33 -4.71 1.07 2.07
C VAL A 33 -3.31 1.63 1.82
N THR A 34 -2.56 1.85 2.90
CA THR A 34 -1.20 2.42 2.88
C THR A 34 -0.26 1.60 3.79
N GLY A 35 1.05 1.82 3.66
CA GLY A 35 2.07 1.13 4.47
C GLY A 35 2.37 -0.31 4.02
N ILE A 36 1.85 -0.73 2.86
CA ILE A 36 2.11 -2.05 2.25
C ILE A 36 2.98 -1.90 1.00
N ALA A 37 3.81 -2.91 0.71
CA ALA A 37 4.66 -2.90 -0.47
C ALA A 37 3.84 -3.01 -1.77
N VAL A 38 4.18 -2.20 -2.77
CA VAL A 38 3.57 -2.27 -4.10
C VAL A 38 4.31 -3.31 -4.93
N LEU A 39 3.58 -4.32 -5.44
CA LEU A 39 4.16 -5.45 -6.17
C LEU A 39 4.17 -5.22 -7.69
N VAL A 40 3.08 -4.68 -8.23
CA VAL A 40 2.86 -4.48 -9.67
C VAL A 40 2.33 -3.08 -9.92
N GLN A 41 2.87 -2.38 -10.91
CA GLN A 41 2.37 -1.10 -11.38
C GLN A 41 2.37 -1.06 -12.90
N ASN A 42 1.25 -0.65 -13.47
CA ASN A 42 1.04 -0.57 -14.92
C ASN A 42 1.40 -1.88 -15.66
N GLY A 43 1.00 -3.02 -15.09
CA GLY A 43 1.27 -4.35 -15.65
C GLY A 43 2.73 -4.83 -15.54
N LYS A 44 3.61 -4.06 -14.89
CA LYS A 44 5.01 -4.43 -14.66
C LYS A 44 5.25 -4.74 -13.19
N ASN A 45 6.03 -5.77 -12.92
CA ASN A 45 6.54 -6.02 -11.58
C ASN A 45 7.47 -4.87 -11.17
N ILE A 46 7.31 -4.40 -9.93
CA ILE A 46 8.17 -3.36 -9.34
C ILE A 46 9.20 -4.01 -8.41
N VAL A 47 8.83 -5.15 -7.83
CA VAL A 47 9.71 -5.96 -6.99
C VAL A 47 10.21 -7.13 -7.82
N ASP A 48 11.32 -6.92 -8.51
CA ASP A 48 12.10 -7.99 -9.12
C ASP A 48 13.22 -8.34 -8.15
N ASN A 49 12.97 -9.31 -7.25
CA ASN A 49 14.02 -10.07 -6.56
C ASN A 49 13.37 -11.02 -5.54
N LEU A 50 12.95 -12.20 -5.99
CA LEU A 50 13.03 -13.34 -5.09
C LEU A 50 14.47 -13.86 -5.18
N LYS A 51 15.29 -13.60 -4.16
CA LYS A 51 16.38 -14.52 -3.91
C LYS A 51 15.72 -15.87 -3.65
N GLN A 52 16.07 -16.87 -4.45
CA GLN A 52 15.44 -18.19 -4.50
C GLN A 52 15.49 -18.95 -3.14
N ASN A 53 16.18 -18.39 -2.14
CA ASN A 53 16.42 -18.96 -0.82
C ASN A 53 15.62 -18.28 0.31
N ASP A 54 14.76 -17.29 0.02
CA ASP A 54 13.91 -16.71 1.07
C ASP A 54 12.79 -17.69 1.46
N SER A 55 12.65 -17.92 2.76
CA SER A 55 11.59 -18.79 3.30
C SER A 55 10.22 -18.30 2.82
N ALA A 56 9.42 -19.22 2.28
CA ALA A 56 8.07 -18.92 1.85
C ALA A 56 7.17 -18.67 3.08
N HIS A 57 6.45 -17.56 3.07
CA HIS A 57 5.52 -17.19 4.13
C HIS A 57 4.11 -17.05 3.58
N ALA A 58 3.11 -17.09 4.47
CA ALA A 58 1.76 -16.71 4.11
C ALA A 58 1.70 -15.22 3.72
N ARG A 59 0.99 -14.92 2.63
CA ARG A 59 0.87 -13.58 2.06
C ARG A 59 -0.52 -13.37 1.48
N THR A 60 -1.00 -12.14 1.55
CA THR A 60 -2.23 -11.69 0.86
C THR A 60 -1.88 -10.47 0.02
N ALA A 61 -2.44 -10.38 -1.18
CA ALA A 61 -2.26 -9.27 -2.10
C ALA A 61 -3.59 -8.80 -2.68
N LEU A 62 -3.71 -7.50 -2.92
CA LEU A 62 -4.83 -6.86 -3.61
C LEU A 62 -4.34 -6.32 -4.95
N GLY A 63 -5.11 -6.55 -6.01
CA GLY A 63 -4.79 -6.08 -7.35
C GLY A 63 -6.04 -5.73 -8.16
N VAL A 64 -5.84 -5.04 -9.28
CA VAL A 64 -6.90 -4.67 -10.22
C VAL A 64 -6.53 -5.20 -11.60
N ARG A 65 -7.47 -5.91 -12.24
CA ARG A 65 -7.33 -6.42 -13.61
C ARG A 65 -7.57 -5.33 -14.64
N ASN A 66 -7.23 -5.61 -15.90
CA ASN A 66 -7.44 -4.69 -17.02
C ASN A 66 -8.93 -4.37 -17.26
N ASP A 67 -9.86 -5.24 -16.84
CA ASP A 67 -11.31 -5.04 -16.90
C ASP A 67 -11.88 -4.27 -15.70
N GLY A 68 -11.02 -3.82 -14.76
CA GLY A 68 -11.42 -3.11 -13.55
C GLY A 68 -11.84 -4.00 -12.38
N THR A 69 -11.83 -5.33 -12.55
CA THR A 69 -12.14 -6.28 -11.46
C THR A 69 -11.06 -6.24 -10.39
N ILE A 70 -11.48 -6.13 -9.12
CA ILE A 70 -10.61 -6.26 -7.96
C ILE A 70 -10.35 -7.74 -7.68
N VAL A 71 -9.09 -8.11 -7.49
CA VAL A 71 -8.66 -9.47 -7.17
C VAL A 71 -7.99 -9.48 -5.81
N ILE A 72 -8.36 -10.45 -4.98
CA ILE A 72 -7.69 -10.79 -3.73
C ILE A 72 -6.96 -12.11 -3.98
N ALA A 73 -5.64 -12.10 -3.83
CA ALA A 73 -4.81 -13.29 -3.95
C ALA A 73 -4.25 -13.67 -2.58
N GLU A 74 -4.33 -14.94 -2.25
CA GLU A 74 -3.78 -15.50 -1.02
C GLU A 74 -2.78 -16.58 -1.35
N HIS A 75 -1.64 -16.55 -0.65
CA HIS A 75 -0.66 -17.62 -0.65
C HIS A 75 -0.66 -18.24 0.75
N ILE A 76 -1.20 -19.45 0.87
CA ILE A 76 -1.22 -20.21 2.11
C ILE A 76 -0.05 -21.19 2.10
N TYR A 77 0.91 -20.99 3.00
CA TYR A 77 1.99 -21.94 3.21
C TYR A 77 1.44 -23.17 3.94
N LYS A 78 1.39 -24.32 3.25
CA LYS A 78 1.14 -25.61 3.91
C LYS A 78 2.47 -26.15 4.44
N GLN A 79 2.70 -26.05 5.74
CA GLN A 79 3.68 -26.90 6.40
C GLN A 79 3.21 -28.35 6.25
N HIS A 80 3.98 -29.18 5.53
CA HIS A 80 3.89 -30.63 5.75
C HIS A 80 4.42 -30.88 7.16
N VAL A 81 3.54 -31.38 8.03
CA VAL A 81 3.89 -31.94 9.34
C VAL A 81 4.57 -33.29 9.12
#